data_AF-A0A957ZD67-F1
#
_entry.id   AF-A0A957ZD67-F1
#
_cell.length_a   1.000
_cell.length_b   1.000
_cell.length_c   1.000
_cell.angle_alpha   90.00
_cell.angle_beta   90.00
_cell.angle_gamma   90.00
#
_symmetry.space_group_name_H-M   'P 1'
#
loop_
_entity.id
_entity.type
_entity.pdbx_description
1 polymer ?
#
loop_
_entity_poly.entity_id
_entity_poly.type
_entity_poly.pdbx_seq_one_letter_code
_entity_poly.pdbx_strand_id
1 'polypeptide(L)'
;YFICRQGATATIREGGESTAQGDFAGTWTTNFAHMNIRQDGNQVTGFYTQYDSLKVTTFSGEIAGDTLTGVNERGTHFTLSLTQGGAIFAGEWFSNGRGYQWCGVRSGSLPDGCGFSGRWLTHSGKGWIELKQTGEQITGSYFNGADKGTLTGNFELFGRTQDYSLNGRYTASNDSGEFRFVDSGLSGLQFQGCWLDDAKPSNPGDWCGWRQGQNVPAQCRPTTCP
;
A
#
# COMPACT_ATOMS: atom_id res chain seq x y z
N TYR A 1 7.58 76.31 -12.10
CA TYR A 1 8.78 75.57 -11.64
C TYR A 1 8.29 74.46 -10.72
N PHE A 2 8.43 73.22 -11.15
CA PHE A 2 7.88 72.05 -10.46
C PHE A 2 8.78 71.64 -9.29
N ILE A 3 8.15 71.32 -8.16
CA ILE A 3 8.76 70.76 -6.95
C ILE A 3 8.62 69.24 -7.05
N CYS A 4 9.73 68.50 -7.08
CA CYS A 4 9.72 67.04 -6.89
C CYS A 4 10.01 66.71 -5.43
N ARG A 5 9.05 66.05 -4.76
CA ARG A 5 9.17 65.46 -3.43
C ARG A 5 9.56 63.98 -3.54
N GLN A 6 10.45 63.60 -2.62
CA GLN A 6 10.57 62.33 -1.88
C GLN A 6 10.77 61.03 -2.67
N GLY A 7 11.97 60.47 -2.51
CA GLY A 7 12.28 59.08 -2.81
C GLY A 7 11.62 58.13 -1.81
N ALA A 8 10.98 57.10 -2.34
CA ALA A 8 10.55 55.92 -1.59
C ALA A 8 11.64 54.86 -1.68
N THR A 9 12.14 54.43 -0.53
CA THR A 9 13.06 53.28 -0.42
C THR A 9 12.24 52.00 -0.61
N ALA A 10 12.47 51.30 -1.71
CA ALA A 10 11.84 50.01 -1.97
C ALA A 10 12.55 48.92 -1.15
N THR A 11 11.83 48.32 -0.20
CA THR A 11 12.28 47.13 0.52
C THR A 11 12.09 45.91 -0.37
N ILE A 12 13.18 45.36 -0.92
CA ILE A 12 13.16 44.07 -1.61
C ILE A 12 12.93 43.01 -0.53
N ARG A 13 11.74 42.38 -0.52
CA ARG A 13 11.54 41.15 0.24
C ARG A 13 12.23 40.03 -0.52
N GLU A 14 13.21 39.41 0.12
CA GLU A 14 13.84 38.19 -0.36
C GLU A 14 12.74 37.15 -0.64
N GLY A 15 12.55 36.84 -1.92
CA GLY A 15 11.68 35.77 -2.36
C GLY A 15 12.32 34.46 -1.97
N GLY A 16 11.93 33.92 -0.81
CA GLY A 16 12.12 32.50 -0.54
C GLY A 16 11.42 31.75 -1.67
N GLU A 17 12.18 30.98 -2.44
CA GLU A 17 11.62 30.07 -3.43
C GLU A 17 10.53 29.25 -2.73
N SER A 18 9.27 29.50 -3.10
CA SER A 18 8.18 28.60 -2.75
C SER A 18 8.58 27.26 -3.35
N THR A 19 9.07 26.34 -2.52
CA THR A 19 9.25 24.94 -2.92
C THR A 19 7.95 24.52 -3.57
N ALA A 20 8.02 24.07 -4.83
CA ALA A 20 6.85 23.68 -5.58
C ALA A 20 6.03 22.70 -4.73
N GLN A 21 4.79 23.06 -4.44
CA GLN A 21 3.93 22.26 -3.59
C GLN A 21 3.58 20.95 -4.30
N GLY A 22 3.61 19.85 -3.56
CA GLY A 22 3.20 18.54 -4.06
C GLY A 22 1.75 18.56 -4.54
N ASP A 23 1.51 17.99 -5.72
CA ASP A 23 0.17 17.78 -6.27
C ASP A 23 -0.34 16.38 -5.90
N PHE A 24 -1.24 16.34 -4.93
CA PHE A 24 -1.93 15.13 -4.49
C PHE A 24 -3.28 14.91 -5.19
N ALA A 25 -3.76 15.89 -5.97
CA ALA A 25 -5.10 15.84 -6.54
C ALA A 25 -5.29 14.67 -7.51
N GLY A 26 -6.51 14.18 -7.62
CA GLY A 26 -6.92 13.15 -8.57
C GLY A 26 -7.17 11.79 -7.92
N THR A 27 -7.17 10.76 -8.76
CA THR A 27 -7.47 9.38 -8.38
C THR A 27 -6.19 8.59 -8.13
N TRP A 28 -6.23 7.75 -7.11
CA TRP A 28 -5.14 6.90 -6.67
C TRP A 28 -5.63 5.48 -6.46
N THR A 29 -4.79 4.52 -6.84
CA THR A 29 -4.92 3.11 -6.49
C THR A 29 -3.96 2.83 -5.36
N THR A 30 -4.45 2.38 -4.21
CA THR A 30 -3.63 2.16 -3.00
C THR A 30 -3.41 0.68 -2.73
N ASN A 31 -2.68 0.34 -1.69
CA ASN A 31 -2.53 -1.05 -1.24
C ASN A 31 -3.85 -1.70 -0.76
N PHE A 32 -4.89 -0.92 -0.46
CA PHE A 32 -6.14 -1.45 0.09
C PHE A 32 -7.44 -0.77 -0.39
N ALA A 33 -7.35 0.26 -1.23
CA ALA A 33 -8.50 1.09 -1.60
C ALA A 33 -8.35 1.82 -2.94
N HIS A 34 -9.48 2.26 -3.48
CA HIS A 34 -9.52 3.37 -4.43
C HIS A 34 -9.67 4.68 -3.68
N MET A 35 -8.82 5.66 -3.97
CA MET A 35 -8.81 6.96 -3.28
C MET A 35 -8.96 8.10 -4.29
N ASN A 36 -9.72 9.13 -3.92
CA ASN A 36 -9.86 10.35 -4.70
C ASN A 36 -9.57 11.56 -3.80
N ILE A 37 -8.71 12.46 -4.29
CA ILE A 37 -8.27 13.65 -3.58
C ILE A 37 -8.65 14.89 -4.39
N ARG A 38 -9.25 15.85 -3.71
CA ARG A 38 -9.41 17.22 -4.16
C ARG A 38 -8.47 18.12 -3.36
N GLN A 39 -7.68 18.91 -4.06
CA GLN A 39 -6.73 19.87 -3.50
C GLN A 39 -7.16 21.30 -3.84
N ASP A 40 -7.09 22.19 -2.85
CA ASP A 40 -7.30 23.64 -2.97
C ASP A 40 -6.17 24.37 -2.22
N GLY A 41 -5.13 24.75 -2.96
CA GLY A 41 -3.86 25.20 -2.38
C GLY A 41 -3.26 24.13 -1.46
N ASN A 42 -3.04 24.49 -0.19
CA ASN A 42 -2.51 23.57 0.82
C ASN A 42 -3.57 22.67 1.43
N GLN A 43 -4.85 22.94 1.22
CA GLN A 43 -5.92 22.17 1.86
C GLN A 43 -6.34 21.03 0.95
N VAL A 44 -6.56 19.86 1.53
CA VAL A 44 -7.12 18.72 0.80
C VAL A 44 -8.37 18.19 1.48
N THR A 45 -9.25 17.67 0.64
CA THR A 45 -10.35 16.81 1.03
C THR A 45 -10.33 15.59 0.13
N GLY A 46 -10.81 14.47 0.63
CA GLY A 46 -10.85 13.26 -0.18
C GLY A 46 -11.72 12.20 0.43
N PHE A 47 -11.79 11.09 -0.28
CA PHE A 47 -12.41 9.89 0.21
C PHE A 47 -11.67 8.67 -0.33
N TYR A 48 -11.83 7.55 0.35
CA TYR A 48 -11.43 6.26 -0.17
C TYR A 48 -12.52 5.21 0.05
N THR A 49 -12.57 4.26 -0.88
CA THR A 49 -13.42 3.08 -0.83
C THR A 49 -12.50 1.87 -0.76
N GLN A 50 -12.58 1.12 0.34
CA GLN A 50 -11.76 -0.09 0.50
C GLN A 50 -12.15 -1.12 -0.54
N TYR A 51 -11.16 -1.90 -0.98
CA TYR A 51 -11.40 -3.07 -1.83
C TYR A 51 -12.36 -4.04 -1.14
N ASP A 52 -13.25 -4.63 -1.93
CA ASP A 52 -14.32 -5.51 -1.44
C ASP A 52 -15.24 -4.87 -0.37
N SER A 53 -15.37 -3.54 -0.40
CA SER A 53 -16.26 -2.81 0.50
C SER A 53 -17.02 -1.71 -0.22
N LEU A 54 -18.29 -1.53 0.12
CA LEU A 54 -19.07 -0.36 -0.30
C LEU A 54 -18.86 0.86 0.61
N LYS A 55 -18.04 0.71 1.64
CA LYS A 55 -17.84 1.74 2.65
C LYS A 55 -16.90 2.82 2.13
N VAL A 56 -17.46 4.01 1.95
CA VAL A 56 -16.72 5.24 1.71
C VAL A 56 -16.27 5.81 3.05
N THR A 57 -15.01 6.22 3.14
CA THR A 57 -14.47 6.96 4.29
C THR A 57 -13.91 8.29 3.80
N THR A 58 -14.39 9.40 4.37
CA THR A 58 -13.92 10.74 4.01
C THR A 58 -12.75 11.19 4.87
N PHE A 59 -11.93 12.10 4.36
CA PHE A 59 -10.82 12.71 5.08
C PHE A 59 -10.54 14.15 4.63
N SER A 60 -9.81 14.87 5.48
CA SER A 60 -9.23 16.17 5.17
C SER A 60 -7.78 16.25 5.66
N GLY A 61 -7.03 17.21 5.14
CA GLY A 61 -5.63 17.38 5.52
C GLY A 61 -5.00 18.64 4.94
N GLU A 62 -3.71 18.80 5.22
CA GLU A 62 -2.89 19.91 4.77
C GLU A 62 -1.58 19.40 4.15
N ILE A 63 -1.16 20.07 3.07
CA ILE A 63 0.08 19.79 2.34
C ILE A 63 1.16 20.80 2.75
N ALA A 64 2.31 20.27 3.15
CA ALA A 64 3.55 21.01 3.34
C ALA A 64 4.66 20.37 2.49
N GLY A 65 5.08 21.05 1.42
CA GLY A 65 6.00 20.49 0.43
C GLY A 65 5.40 19.28 -0.26
N ASP A 66 6.09 18.13 -0.20
CA ASP A 66 5.64 16.85 -0.75
C ASP A 66 4.88 15.99 0.27
N THR A 67 4.62 16.50 1.46
CA THR A 67 3.98 15.75 2.54
C THR A 67 2.55 16.23 2.77
N LEU A 68 1.60 15.29 2.74
CA LEU A 68 0.21 15.47 3.14
C LEU A 68 0.01 14.84 4.52
N THR A 69 -0.39 15.65 5.49
CA THR A 69 -0.88 15.17 6.80
C THR A 69 -2.38 15.36 6.92
N GLY A 70 -3.09 14.40 7.49
CA GLY A 70 -4.55 14.51 7.58
C GLY A 70 -5.19 13.63 8.63
N VAL A 71 -6.52 13.67 8.64
CA VAL A 71 -7.37 12.89 9.53
C VAL A 71 -8.64 12.46 8.78
N ASN A 72 -9.09 11.22 9.00
CA ASN A 72 -10.37 10.76 8.45
C ASN A 72 -11.55 11.09 9.39
N GLU A 73 -12.78 10.86 8.92
CA GLU A 73 -14.02 11.09 9.68
C GLU A 73 -14.12 10.30 11.02
N ARG A 74 -13.21 9.34 11.25
CA ARG A 74 -13.12 8.52 12.46
C ARG A 74 -12.03 9.00 13.42
N GLY A 75 -11.36 10.11 13.12
CA GLY A 75 -10.24 10.62 13.91
C GLY A 75 -8.93 9.85 13.69
N THR A 76 -8.83 9.00 12.67
CA THR A 76 -7.59 8.30 12.33
C THR A 76 -6.66 9.25 11.57
N HIS A 77 -5.48 9.51 12.14
CA HIS A 77 -4.46 10.36 11.54
C HIS A 77 -3.63 9.61 10.50
N PHE A 78 -3.14 10.33 9.51
CA PHE A 78 -2.24 9.76 8.49
C PHE A 78 -1.21 10.78 8.00
N THR A 79 -0.16 10.27 7.35
CA THR A 79 0.87 11.05 6.68
C THR A 79 1.27 10.36 5.39
N LEU A 80 1.19 11.06 4.26
CA LEU A 80 1.59 10.58 2.93
C LEU A 80 2.67 11.50 2.37
N SER A 81 3.65 10.95 1.67
CA SER A 81 4.68 11.72 0.98
C SER A 81 4.76 11.33 -0.48
N LEU A 82 4.75 12.30 -1.38
CA LEU A 82 4.96 12.07 -2.81
C LEU A 82 6.39 11.64 -3.08
N THR A 83 6.54 10.76 -4.06
CA THR A 83 7.82 10.27 -4.57
C THR A 83 7.73 10.13 -6.08
N GLN A 84 8.88 9.93 -6.74
CA GLN A 84 8.96 9.75 -8.19
C GLN A 84 8.23 10.85 -8.99
N GLY A 85 8.46 12.11 -8.64
CA GLY A 85 7.83 13.26 -9.30
C GLY A 85 6.31 13.31 -9.13
N GLY A 86 5.76 12.75 -8.05
CA GLY A 86 4.33 12.79 -7.75
C GLY A 86 3.51 11.65 -8.36
N ALA A 87 4.15 10.63 -8.95
CA ALA A 87 3.45 9.47 -9.50
C ALA A 87 3.04 8.44 -8.43
N ILE A 88 3.75 8.44 -7.30
CA ILE A 88 3.60 7.49 -6.20
C ILE A 88 3.56 8.27 -4.88
N PHE A 89 2.80 7.79 -3.90
CA PHE A 89 3.01 8.18 -2.52
C PHE A 89 3.33 6.96 -1.64
N ALA A 90 4.05 7.22 -0.55
CA ALA A 90 4.27 6.31 0.55
C ALA A 90 3.96 7.01 1.87
N GLY A 91 3.52 6.27 2.87
CA GLY A 91 3.01 6.86 4.09
C GLY A 91 2.41 5.83 5.02
N GLU A 92 1.77 6.33 6.06
CA GLU A 92 1.15 5.52 7.10
C GLU A 92 -0.13 6.18 7.62
N TRP A 93 -1.05 5.37 8.11
CA TRP A 93 -2.09 5.82 9.03
C TRP A 93 -1.88 5.21 10.41
N PHE A 94 -2.37 5.90 11.44
CA PHE A 94 -2.11 5.56 12.82
C PHE A 94 -3.40 5.17 13.54
N SER A 95 -3.40 3.99 14.15
CA SER A 95 -4.49 3.56 15.02
C SER A 95 -3.94 2.82 16.23
N ASN A 96 -4.48 3.17 17.40
CA ASN A 96 -4.06 2.60 18.69
C ASN A 96 -2.55 2.62 18.90
N GLY A 97 -1.88 3.70 18.46
CA GLY A 97 -0.43 3.88 18.59
C GLY A 97 0.42 3.06 17.61
N ARG A 98 -0.19 2.34 16.67
CA ARG A 98 0.49 1.57 15.62
C ARG A 98 0.34 2.25 14.27
N GLY A 99 1.44 2.32 13.52
CA GLY A 99 1.46 2.73 12.11
C GLY A 99 1.13 1.56 11.19
N TYR A 100 0.36 1.84 10.14
CA TYR A 100 -0.07 0.90 9.12
C TYR A 100 0.26 1.48 7.75
N GLN A 101 0.86 0.71 6.86
CA GLN A 101 1.32 1.20 5.58
C GLN A 101 0.16 1.73 4.73
N TRP A 102 0.36 2.92 4.17
CA TRP A 102 -0.51 3.52 3.18
C TRP A 102 0.32 4.05 2.01
N CYS A 103 0.24 3.35 0.90
CA CYS A 103 0.98 3.69 -0.30
C CYS A 103 0.07 3.55 -1.52
N GLY A 104 0.39 4.26 -2.59
CA GLY A 104 -0.45 4.25 -3.78
C GLY A 104 0.20 4.86 -5.01
N VAL A 105 -0.42 4.57 -6.15
CA VAL A 105 0.02 5.00 -7.48
C VAL A 105 -1.12 5.65 -8.22
N ARG A 106 -0.81 6.59 -9.12
CA ARG A 106 -1.81 7.20 -10.00
C ARG A 106 -2.34 6.21 -11.04
N SER A 107 -1.47 5.34 -11.55
CA SER A 107 -1.81 4.32 -12.55
C SER A 107 -0.84 3.15 -12.52
N GLY A 108 -1.27 2.01 -13.06
CA GLY A 108 -0.46 0.80 -13.11
C GLY A 108 -0.39 0.08 -11.76
N SER A 109 0.74 -0.58 -11.52
CA SER A 109 0.93 -1.43 -10.35
C SER A 109 1.62 -0.71 -9.23
N LEU A 110 1.34 -1.13 -8.00
CA LEU A 110 2.01 -0.62 -6.82
C LEU A 110 3.52 -0.92 -6.89
N PRO A 111 4.37 -0.02 -6.36
CA PRO A 111 5.81 -0.25 -6.32
C PRO A 111 6.17 -1.40 -5.37
N ASP A 112 7.37 -1.94 -5.55
CA ASP A 112 7.92 -2.96 -4.65
C ASP A 112 7.92 -2.47 -3.20
N GLY A 113 7.46 -3.33 -2.29
CA GLY A 113 7.32 -3.01 -0.86
C GLY A 113 6.01 -2.32 -0.50
N CYS A 114 5.16 -1.96 -1.46
CA CYS A 114 3.82 -1.43 -1.20
C CYS A 114 2.76 -2.54 -1.24
N GLY A 115 2.07 -2.75 -0.11
CA GLY A 115 1.13 -3.85 0.07
C GLY A 115 1.80 -5.18 -0.23
N PHE A 116 1.17 -5.98 -1.10
CA PHE A 116 1.72 -7.27 -1.51
C PHE A 116 2.80 -7.17 -2.60
N SER A 117 3.00 -6.01 -3.25
CA SER A 117 3.89 -5.92 -4.42
C SER A 117 5.38 -6.08 -4.10
N GLY A 118 6.12 -6.68 -5.02
CA GLY A 118 7.55 -6.95 -4.94
C GLY A 118 7.88 -8.33 -4.37
N ARG A 119 9.17 -8.50 -4.05
CA ARG A 119 9.74 -9.78 -3.64
C ARG A 119 9.46 -10.13 -2.17
N TRP A 120 9.19 -11.41 -1.95
CA TRP A 120 9.05 -12.05 -0.64
C TRP A 120 9.94 -13.28 -0.57
N LEU A 121 10.63 -13.46 0.54
CA LEU A 121 11.34 -14.69 0.87
C LEU A 121 10.37 -15.67 1.51
N THR A 122 10.51 -16.95 1.20
CA THR A 122 9.66 -18.03 1.74
C THR A 122 10.51 -19.25 2.10
N HIS A 123 9.90 -20.26 2.71
CA HIS A 123 10.49 -21.59 2.90
C HIS A 123 11.88 -21.56 3.57
N SER A 124 11.97 -20.90 4.73
CA SER A 124 13.24 -20.64 5.45
C SER A 124 14.31 -19.95 4.59
N GLY A 125 13.91 -19.12 3.62
CA GLY A 125 14.79 -18.37 2.73
C GLY A 125 15.25 -19.14 1.48
N LYS A 126 14.79 -20.39 1.29
CA LYS A 126 15.12 -21.20 0.10
C LYS A 126 14.16 -20.98 -1.06
N GLY A 127 12.99 -20.41 -0.79
CA GLY A 127 11.98 -20.05 -1.77
C GLY A 127 11.78 -18.54 -1.89
N TRP A 128 11.04 -18.14 -2.91
CA TRP A 128 10.63 -16.76 -3.10
C TRP A 128 9.28 -16.64 -3.78
N ILE A 129 8.63 -15.49 -3.59
CA ILE A 129 7.49 -15.04 -4.36
C ILE A 129 7.80 -13.64 -4.90
N GLU A 130 7.41 -13.36 -6.14
CA GLU A 130 7.42 -12.03 -6.74
C GLU A 130 5.98 -11.66 -7.11
N LEU A 131 5.41 -10.65 -6.46
CA LEU A 131 4.01 -10.24 -6.66
C LEU A 131 3.92 -8.85 -7.30
N LYS A 132 2.85 -8.63 -8.05
CA LYS A 132 2.48 -7.35 -8.65
C LYS A 132 1.01 -7.10 -8.38
N GLN A 133 0.72 -6.09 -7.57
CA GLN A 133 -0.64 -5.65 -7.25
C GLN A 133 -1.06 -4.48 -8.13
N THR A 134 -2.21 -4.61 -8.79
CA THR A 134 -2.85 -3.57 -9.61
C THR A 134 -4.29 -3.43 -9.16
N GLY A 135 -4.53 -2.49 -8.24
CA GLY A 135 -5.81 -2.41 -7.54
C GLY A 135 -6.04 -3.65 -6.69
N GLU A 136 -7.19 -4.29 -6.91
CA GLU A 136 -7.57 -5.53 -6.24
C GLU A 136 -6.84 -6.76 -6.81
N GLN A 137 -6.36 -6.67 -8.05
CA GLN A 137 -5.78 -7.80 -8.76
C GLN A 137 -4.33 -8.01 -8.34
N ILE A 138 -3.97 -9.25 -8.05
CA ILE A 138 -2.58 -9.67 -7.80
C ILE A 138 -2.20 -10.75 -8.79
N THR A 139 -1.01 -10.57 -9.37
CA THR A 139 -0.35 -11.57 -10.20
C THR A 139 1.06 -11.76 -9.70
N GLY A 140 1.66 -12.91 -9.99
CA GLY A 140 3.02 -13.15 -9.58
C GLY A 140 3.60 -14.45 -10.05
N SER A 141 4.83 -14.68 -9.62
CA SER A 141 5.52 -15.95 -9.78
C SER A 141 6.12 -16.37 -8.45
N TYR A 142 6.35 -17.66 -8.29
CA TYR A 142 6.97 -18.19 -7.10
C TYR A 142 7.96 -19.30 -7.42
N PHE A 143 8.81 -19.59 -6.44
CA PHE A 143 9.70 -20.74 -6.41
C PHE A 143 9.67 -21.32 -5.00
N ASN A 144 9.33 -22.59 -4.87
CA ASN A 144 9.21 -23.26 -3.56
C ASN A 144 10.51 -23.97 -3.11
N GLY A 145 11.61 -23.81 -3.84
CA GLY A 145 12.86 -24.55 -3.62
C GLY A 145 13.07 -25.72 -4.58
N ALA A 146 12.02 -26.17 -5.26
CA ALA A 146 12.06 -27.28 -6.21
C ALA A 146 11.47 -26.92 -7.58
N ASP A 147 10.29 -26.29 -7.61
CA ASP A 147 9.58 -25.91 -8.84
C ASP A 147 9.22 -24.42 -8.85
N LYS A 148 8.99 -23.90 -10.05
CA LYS A 148 8.49 -22.54 -10.29
C LYS A 148 7.03 -22.59 -10.73
N GLY A 149 6.29 -21.57 -10.34
CA GLY A 149 4.91 -21.43 -10.76
C GLY A 149 4.45 -19.98 -10.81
N THR A 150 3.17 -19.82 -11.14
CA THR A 150 2.47 -18.54 -11.20
C THR A 150 1.44 -18.43 -10.09
N LEU A 151 1.14 -17.20 -9.71
CA LEU A 151 0.10 -16.84 -8.74
C LEU A 151 -0.85 -15.85 -9.40
N THR A 152 -2.15 -16.04 -9.21
CA THR A 152 -3.19 -15.06 -9.56
C THR A 152 -4.21 -15.00 -8.44
N GLY A 153 -4.62 -13.81 -8.02
CA GLY A 153 -5.55 -13.68 -6.91
C GLY A 153 -6.12 -12.28 -6.78
N ASN A 154 -6.99 -12.12 -5.79
CA ASN A 154 -7.64 -10.87 -5.45
C ASN A 154 -7.34 -10.51 -3.99
N PHE A 155 -7.22 -9.21 -3.78
CA PHE A 155 -7.25 -8.62 -2.46
C PHE A 155 -8.67 -8.66 -1.89
N GLU A 156 -8.79 -9.08 -0.64
CA GLU A 156 -10.05 -9.19 0.09
C GLU A 156 -9.89 -8.70 1.53
N LEU A 157 -10.98 -8.24 2.12
CA LEU A 157 -11.05 -7.93 3.54
C LEU A 157 -11.17 -9.23 4.34
N PHE A 158 -10.21 -9.51 5.22
CA PHE A 158 -10.23 -10.71 6.04
C PHE A 158 -10.74 -10.43 7.46
N GLY A 159 -11.88 -11.04 7.79
CA GLY A 159 -12.45 -10.98 9.14
C GLY A 159 -12.93 -9.59 9.55
N ARG A 160 -13.05 -9.37 10.86
CA ARG A 160 -13.48 -8.08 11.45
C ARG A 160 -12.30 -7.19 11.87
N THR A 161 -11.07 -7.68 11.71
CA THR A 161 -9.86 -7.19 12.39
C THR A 161 -8.89 -6.46 11.47
N GLN A 162 -9.36 -5.69 10.47
CA GLN A 162 -8.48 -4.90 9.58
C GLN A 162 -7.31 -5.69 8.96
N ASP A 163 -7.43 -7.01 8.93
CA ASP A 163 -6.48 -7.89 8.28
C ASP A 163 -6.87 -7.96 6.82
N TYR A 164 -5.86 -7.90 5.95
CA TYR A 164 -6.09 -7.96 4.53
C TYR A 164 -5.56 -9.28 4.01
N SER A 165 -6.40 -9.97 3.25
CA SER A 165 -6.02 -11.22 2.63
C SER A 165 -5.82 -11.04 1.14
N LEU A 166 -4.84 -11.77 0.62
CA LEU A 166 -4.76 -12.12 -0.78
C LEU A 166 -5.25 -13.56 -0.90
N ASN A 167 -6.32 -13.79 -1.64
CA ASN A 167 -6.82 -15.12 -1.99
C ASN A 167 -6.62 -15.38 -3.47
N GLY A 168 -6.25 -16.59 -3.86
CA GLY A 168 -6.05 -16.87 -5.27
C GLY A 168 -5.72 -18.31 -5.58
N ARG A 169 -5.22 -18.51 -6.80
CA ARG A 169 -4.74 -19.80 -7.30
C ARG A 169 -3.26 -19.74 -7.61
N TYR A 170 -2.58 -20.84 -7.30
CA TYR A 170 -1.22 -21.09 -7.76
C TYR A 170 -1.24 -22.19 -8.82
N THR A 171 -0.27 -22.15 -9.73
CA THR A 171 -0.09 -23.19 -10.75
C THR A 171 1.38 -23.38 -11.03
N ALA A 172 1.84 -24.63 -11.04
CA ALA A 172 3.16 -25.09 -11.41
C ALA A 172 3.06 -26.28 -12.37
N SER A 173 4.18 -26.87 -12.77
CA SER A 173 4.19 -27.90 -13.82
C SER A 173 3.40 -29.15 -13.44
N ASN A 174 3.37 -29.51 -12.15
CA ASN A 174 2.74 -30.73 -11.64
C ASN A 174 1.83 -30.50 -10.44
N ASP A 175 1.53 -29.24 -10.12
CA ASP A 175 0.82 -28.87 -8.91
C ASP A 175 0.00 -27.60 -9.16
N SER A 176 -1.22 -27.58 -8.62
CA SER A 176 -2.09 -26.41 -8.67
C SER A 176 -3.02 -26.43 -7.48
N GLY A 177 -3.50 -25.25 -7.12
CA GLY A 177 -4.39 -25.17 -5.99
C GLY A 177 -4.73 -23.75 -5.61
N GLU A 178 -5.31 -23.62 -4.44
CA GLU A 178 -5.72 -22.34 -3.87
C GLU A 178 -4.74 -21.90 -2.79
N PHE A 179 -4.63 -20.60 -2.58
CA PHE A 179 -3.83 -20.04 -1.50
C PHE A 179 -4.52 -18.86 -0.86
N ARG A 180 -4.14 -18.60 0.39
CA ARG A 180 -4.48 -17.39 1.14
C ARG A 180 -3.24 -16.86 1.83
N PHE A 181 -2.92 -15.58 1.62
CA PHE A 181 -1.94 -14.83 2.41
C PHE A 181 -2.64 -13.75 3.21
N VAL A 182 -2.16 -13.47 4.41
CA VAL A 182 -2.70 -12.48 5.35
C VAL A 182 -1.54 -11.66 5.88
N ASP A 183 -1.53 -10.35 5.60
CA ASP A 183 -0.62 -9.38 6.21
C ASP A 183 -1.30 -8.78 7.44
N SER A 184 -0.91 -9.25 8.62
CA SER A 184 -1.53 -8.86 9.87
C SER A 184 -1.15 -7.42 10.24
N GLY A 185 -2.09 -6.52 9.98
CA GLY A 185 -1.96 -5.09 10.24
C GLY A 185 -1.08 -4.35 9.23
N LEU A 186 -1.20 -4.66 7.93
CA LEU A 186 -0.65 -3.88 6.80
C LEU A 186 0.78 -3.38 7.05
N SER A 187 1.64 -4.24 7.57
CA SER A 187 3.02 -3.85 7.76
C SER A 187 3.74 -3.75 6.42
N GLY A 188 3.30 -4.53 5.42
CA GLY A 188 4.04 -4.76 4.18
C GLY A 188 5.33 -5.56 4.40
N LEU A 189 5.59 -6.04 5.62
CA LEU A 189 6.85 -6.66 6.03
C LEU A 189 6.81 -8.18 6.05
N GLN A 190 5.67 -8.76 6.46
CA GLN A 190 5.48 -10.20 6.61
C GLN A 190 4.04 -10.58 6.28
N PHE A 191 3.84 -11.82 5.82
CA PHE A 191 2.51 -12.41 5.74
C PHE A 191 2.53 -13.84 6.31
N GLN A 192 1.37 -14.26 6.80
CA GLN A 192 1.06 -15.63 7.15
C GLN A 192 0.04 -16.17 6.15
N GLY A 193 -0.01 -17.47 5.94
CA GLY A 193 -0.88 -18.00 4.91
C GLY A 193 -0.79 -19.50 4.76
N CYS A 194 -1.49 -20.00 3.76
CA CYS A 194 -1.49 -21.41 3.41
C CYS A 194 -1.92 -21.65 1.97
N TRP A 195 -1.78 -22.90 1.56
CA TRP A 195 -2.26 -23.42 0.29
C TRP A 195 -3.02 -24.74 0.46
N LEU A 196 -3.86 -25.03 -0.52
CA LEU A 196 -4.58 -26.28 -0.70
C LEU A 196 -4.30 -26.80 -2.11
N ASP A 197 -3.69 -27.98 -2.21
CA ASP A 197 -3.44 -28.67 -3.48
C ASP A 197 -4.75 -29.30 -3.98
N ASP A 198 -5.09 -29.06 -5.25
CA ASP A 198 -6.29 -29.57 -5.90
C ASP A 198 -6.35 -31.12 -5.84
N ALA A 199 -5.20 -31.79 -5.88
CA ALA A 199 -5.07 -33.23 -5.74
C ALA A 199 -5.18 -33.72 -4.29
N LYS A 200 -5.00 -32.84 -3.29
CA LYS A 200 -5.01 -33.15 -1.85
C LYS A 200 -5.69 -32.06 -1.01
N PRO A 201 -6.99 -31.77 -1.24
CA PRO A 201 -7.68 -30.65 -0.62
C PRO A 201 -7.86 -30.78 0.90
N SER A 202 -7.66 -31.98 1.48
CA SER A 202 -7.78 -32.22 2.92
C SER A 202 -6.48 -31.96 3.71
N ASN A 203 -5.38 -31.59 3.04
CA ASN A 203 -4.08 -31.42 3.68
C ASN A 203 -3.47 -30.05 3.33
N PRO A 204 -3.92 -28.97 4.00
CA PRO A 204 -3.34 -27.65 3.79
C PRO A 204 -1.87 -27.61 4.19
N GLY A 205 -1.08 -26.90 3.39
CA GLY A 205 0.31 -26.57 3.72
C GLY A 205 0.45 -25.11 4.15
N ASP A 206 1.37 -24.84 5.07
CA ASP A 206 1.66 -23.48 5.52
C ASP A 206 2.45 -22.70 4.45
N TRP A 207 2.12 -21.42 4.30
CA TRP A 207 2.80 -20.50 3.40
C TRP A 207 2.97 -19.12 4.03
N CYS A 208 4.15 -18.87 4.56
CA CYS A 208 4.54 -17.58 5.11
C CYS A 208 5.64 -16.94 4.27
N GLY A 209 5.71 -15.62 4.33
CA GLY A 209 6.76 -14.87 3.66
C GLY A 209 7.13 -13.59 4.40
N TRP A 210 8.33 -13.09 4.08
CA TRP A 210 8.89 -11.88 4.69
C TRP A 210 9.76 -11.12 3.68
N ARG A 211 9.87 -9.81 3.86
CA ARG A 211 10.76 -8.98 3.04
C ARG A 211 12.24 -9.23 3.39
N GLN A 212 13.12 -8.91 2.45
CA GLN A 212 14.56 -8.96 2.71
C GLN A 212 14.94 -8.07 3.90
N GLY A 213 15.80 -8.58 4.79
CA GLY A 213 16.20 -7.89 6.01
C GLY A 213 15.21 -8.00 7.17
N GLN A 214 14.02 -8.58 6.95
CA GLN A 214 13.08 -8.90 8.02
C GLN A 214 13.39 -10.27 8.62
N ASN A 215 13.02 -10.45 9.90
CA ASN A 215 13.11 -11.75 10.55
C ASN A 215 12.14 -12.74 9.89
N VAL A 216 12.50 -14.02 9.90
CA VAL A 216 11.58 -15.09 9.55
C VAL A 216 10.41 -15.08 10.55
N PRO A 217 9.14 -15.16 10.11
CA PRO A 217 8.00 -15.26 11.01
C PRO A 217 8.18 -16.44 11.97
N ALA A 218 7.98 -16.20 13.27
CA ALA A 218 8.19 -17.23 14.29
C ALA A 218 7.28 -18.45 14.11
N GLN A 219 6.09 -18.24 13.53
CA GLN A 219 5.15 -19.28 13.18
C GLN A 219 4.42 -18.91 11.89
N CYS A 220 4.25 -19.90 11.02
CA CYS A 220 3.43 -19.80 9.82
C CYS A 220 2.10 -20.44 10.18
N ARG A 221 1.15 -19.65 10.70
CA ARG A 221 -0.14 -20.15 11.19
C ARG A 221 -1.27 -19.49 10.42
N PRO A 222 -1.80 -20.09 9.35
CA PRO A 222 -3.06 -19.62 8.80
C PRO A 222 -4.16 -19.79 9.87
N THR A 223 -5.03 -18.79 10.02
CA THR A 223 -6.25 -18.94 10.84
C THR A 223 -7.27 -19.86 10.17
N THR A 224 -7.33 -19.86 8.84
CA THR A 224 -8.10 -20.78 7.98
C THR A 224 -7.58 -20.74 6.55
N CYS A 225 -7.52 -21.89 5.88
CA CYS A 225 -7.30 -21.96 4.43
C CYS A 225 -8.62 -21.72 3.66
N PRO A 226 -8.55 -21.33 2.38
CA PRO A 226 -9.74 -21.15 1.55
C PRO A 226 -10.61 -22.41 1.46
#